data_AF-A0A4Q6B5J4-F1
#
_entry.id   AF-A0A4Q6B5J4-F1
#
_cell.length_a   1.000
_cell.length_b   1.000
_cell.length_c   1.000
_cell.angle_alpha   90.00
_cell.angle_beta   90.00
_cell.angle_gamma   90.00
#
_symmetry.space_group_name_H-M   'P 1'
#
loop_
_entity.id
_entity.type
_entity.pdbx_description
1 polymer ?
#
loop_
_entity_poly.entity_id
_entity_poly.type
_entity_poly.pdbx_seq_one_letter_code
_entity_poly.pdbx_strand_id
1 'polypeptide(L)'
;MKTISAAEVLFATPRRLPKVEEARGRVVVVDVAFASEASGSGFDKITRPFLEGLGPRLAAWVDHHDHLRHADYASDPRFVLSTKAEHGACPEMIDEALVARIGPIDTIVCHTDFDGIASAAKWLRGGIEPYPGCDDDARAIDTRIGTPSPRAQRFDGAIRARGRDLSLLQTVLRHLTGGLEDEAL
;
A
#
# COMPACT_ATOMS: atom_id res chain seq x y z
N MET A 1 9.15 -10.98 20.35
CA MET A 1 8.22 -9.95 19.86
C MET A 1 8.98 -9.08 18.88
N LYS A 2 8.73 -9.18 17.57
CA LYS A 2 9.35 -8.26 16.59
C LYS A 2 8.74 -6.88 16.83
N THR A 3 9.57 -5.86 16.99
CA THR A 3 9.12 -4.47 17.22
C THR A 3 8.35 -4.01 15.98
N ILE A 4 7.07 -3.66 16.14
CA ILE A 4 6.27 -3.03 15.08
C ILE A 4 6.92 -1.68 14.77
N SER A 5 7.14 -1.40 13.48
CA SER A 5 7.68 -0.11 13.03
C SER A 5 6.72 1.02 13.44
N ALA A 6 7.23 2.14 13.97
CA ALA A 6 6.44 3.27 14.44
C ALA A 6 6.09 4.28 13.33
N ALA A 7 6.11 3.86 12.06
CA ALA A 7 5.90 4.74 10.92
C ALA A 7 4.46 5.31 10.89
N GLU A 8 4.34 6.58 10.50
CA GLU A 8 3.05 7.22 10.22
C GLU A 8 2.46 6.64 8.94
N VAL A 9 1.13 6.46 8.88
CA VAL A 9 0.46 5.98 7.66
C VAL A 9 -0.47 7.07 7.12
N LEU A 10 -0.26 7.43 5.86
CA LEU A 10 -1.09 8.36 5.10
C LEU A 10 -1.89 7.58 4.05
N PHE A 11 -3.20 7.81 4.03
CA PHE A 11 -4.10 7.19 3.05
C PHE A 11 -4.21 8.08 1.80
N ALA A 12 -4.06 7.47 0.64
CA ALA A 12 -4.02 8.15 -0.64
C ALA A 12 -4.82 7.40 -1.71
N THR A 13 -5.02 8.09 -2.83
CA THR A 13 -5.45 7.47 -4.09
C THR A 13 -4.55 8.00 -5.22
N PRO A 14 -4.46 7.33 -6.38
CA PRO A 14 -3.66 7.82 -7.51
C PRO A 14 -4.04 9.25 -7.94
N ARG A 15 -5.27 9.68 -7.66
CA ARG A 15 -5.78 11.03 -8.01
C ARG A 15 -5.60 12.07 -6.91
N ARG A 16 -5.26 11.63 -5.70
CA ARG A 16 -5.16 12.47 -4.51
C ARG A 16 -4.07 11.92 -3.60
N LEU A 17 -2.84 12.30 -3.94
CA LEU A 17 -1.66 12.08 -3.11
C LEU A 17 -1.65 13.08 -1.95
N PRO A 18 -1.00 12.76 -0.81
CA PRO A 18 -0.77 13.73 0.25
C PRO A 18 0.13 14.85 -0.26
N LYS A 19 0.17 15.96 0.47
CA LYS A 19 1.18 16.98 0.21
C LYS A 19 2.56 16.41 0.55
N VAL A 20 3.59 16.85 -0.18
CA VAL A 20 4.96 16.34 -0.03
C VAL A 20 5.50 16.56 1.38
N GLU A 21 5.09 17.64 2.04
CA GLU A 21 5.43 18.00 3.42
C GLU A 21 4.68 17.20 4.51
N GLU A 22 3.56 16.56 4.14
CA GLU A 22 2.82 15.67 5.04
C GLU A 22 3.52 14.30 5.12
N ALA A 23 4.05 13.80 4.01
CA ALA A 23 4.81 12.57 3.98
C ALA A 23 6.23 12.80 4.52
N ARG A 24 6.40 12.79 5.85
CA ARG A 24 7.65 13.21 6.52
C ARG A 24 8.72 12.12 6.53
N GLY A 25 9.96 12.55 6.70
CA GLY A 25 11.11 11.64 6.82
C GLY A 25 11.28 10.78 5.58
N ARG A 26 11.69 9.52 5.79
CA ARG A 26 11.92 8.49 4.77
C ARG A 26 10.61 7.74 4.48
N VAL A 27 10.21 7.71 3.21
CA VAL A 27 8.84 7.40 2.78
C VAL A 27 8.80 6.13 1.94
N VAL A 28 7.84 5.25 2.21
CA VAL A 28 7.46 4.16 1.31
C VAL A 28 6.07 4.44 0.77
N VAL A 29 5.86 4.15 -0.51
CA VAL A 29 4.54 4.19 -1.15
C VAL A 29 4.17 2.75 -1.50
N VAL A 30 2.99 2.30 -1.08
CA VAL A 30 2.47 0.94 -1.37
C VAL A 30 1.09 1.02 -2.00
N ASP A 31 0.89 0.24 -3.06
CA ASP A 31 -0.38 0.07 -3.78
C ASP A 31 -0.98 1.37 -4.35
N VAL A 32 -0.18 2.44 -4.48
CA VAL A 32 -0.64 3.65 -5.13
C VAL A 32 -0.17 3.62 -6.58
N ALA A 33 -1.10 3.35 -7.48
CA ALA A 33 -0.83 3.39 -8.91
C ALA A 33 -0.30 4.76 -9.35
N PHE A 34 0.55 4.75 -10.37
CA PHE A 34 0.82 5.95 -11.15
C PHE A 34 -0.50 6.52 -11.73
N ALA A 35 -0.67 7.83 -11.61
CA ALA A 35 -1.89 8.50 -12.04
C ALA A 35 -2.05 8.38 -13.57
N SER A 36 -3.11 7.73 -14.02
CA SER A 36 -3.34 7.53 -15.46
C SER A 36 -3.87 8.80 -16.14
N GLU A 37 -3.57 8.99 -17.42
CA GLU A 37 -4.11 10.10 -18.23
C GLU A 37 -5.65 10.08 -18.30
N ALA A 38 -6.24 8.87 -18.29
CA ALA A 38 -7.69 8.67 -18.25
C ALA A 38 -8.35 9.27 -17.00
N SER A 39 -7.58 9.59 -15.95
CA SER A 39 -8.05 10.21 -14.72
C SER A 39 -8.04 11.74 -14.72
N GLY A 40 -7.62 12.38 -15.82
CA GLY A 40 -7.81 13.82 -16.11
C GLY A 40 -6.59 14.72 -15.84
N SER A 41 -5.66 14.31 -14.99
CA SER A 41 -4.41 15.06 -14.74
C SER A 41 -3.14 14.25 -15.01
N GLY A 42 -3.22 12.92 -14.92
CA GLY A 42 -2.17 12.03 -15.39
C GLY A 42 -0.88 12.06 -14.58
N PHE A 43 0.12 11.35 -15.09
CA PHE A 43 1.36 11.09 -14.39
C PHE A 43 2.13 12.39 -14.15
N ASP A 44 2.23 13.23 -15.19
CA ASP A 44 3.06 14.42 -15.18
C ASP A 44 2.56 15.51 -14.23
N LYS A 45 1.26 15.54 -13.90
CA LYS A 45 0.69 16.55 -13.00
C LYS A 45 0.46 16.07 -11.57
N ILE A 46 0.40 14.75 -11.34
CA ILE A 46 0.12 14.19 -10.01
C ILE A 46 1.31 13.41 -9.48
N THR A 47 1.65 12.31 -10.15
CA THR A 47 2.68 11.38 -9.66
C THR A 47 4.08 11.98 -9.74
N ARG A 48 4.45 12.58 -10.88
CA ARG A 48 5.77 13.18 -11.08
C ARG A 48 6.08 14.26 -10.03
N PRO A 49 5.22 15.26 -9.77
CA PRO A 49 5.52 16.28 -8.76
C PRO A 49 5.69 15.70 -7.35
N PHE A 50 4.90 14.67 -7.00
CA PHE A 50 5.04 14.00 -5.72
C PHE A 50 6.36 13.24 -5.61
N LEU A 51 6.72 12.47 -6.65
CA LEU A 51 8.01 11.75 -6.75
C LEU A 51 9.21 12.71 -6.65
N GLU A 52 9.19 13.79 -7.43
CA GLU A 52 10.25 14.79 -7.45
C GLU A 52 10.36 15.53 -6.10
N GLY A 53 9.22 15.85 -5.48
CA GLY A 53 9.17 16.49 -4.17
C GLY A 53 9.62 15.58 -3.01
N LEU A 54 9.39 14.27 -3.09
CA LEU A 54 9.98 13.31 -2.15
C LEU A 54 11.49 13.21 -2.37
N GLY A 55 11.94 13.16 -3.63
CA GLY A 55 13.35 13.09 -3.98
C GLY A 55 14.07 11.91 -3.28
N PRO A 56 15.21 12.13 -2.61
CA PRO A 56 15.94 11.08 -1.89
C PRO A 56 15.18 10.45 -0.71
N ARG A 57 14.08 11.08 -0.24
CA ARG A 57 13.28 10.56 0.87
C ARG A 57 12.44 9.35 0.47
N LEU A 58 12.12 9.21 -0.81
CA LEU A 58 11.48 7.99 -1.31
C LEU A 58 12.43 6.81 -1.12
N ALA A 59 12.03 5.88 -0.25
CA ALA A 59 12.75 4.66 0.05
C ALA A 59 12.33 3.50 -0.86
N ALA A 60 11.01 3.35 -1.05
CA ALA A 60 10.46 2.41 -2.01
C ALA A 60 9.10 2.87 -2.54
N TRP A 61 8.78 2.45 -3.77
CA TRP A 61 7.44 2.49 -4.35
C TRP A 61 7.10 1.06 -4.80
N VAL A 62 6.14 0.44 -4.12
CA VAL A 62 5.70 -0.93 -4.40
C VAL A 62 4.30 -0.85 -4.98
N ASP A 63 4.12 -1.30 -6.21
CA ASP A 63 2.82 -1.23 -6.88
C ASP A 63 2.70 -2.29 -7.98
N HIS A 64 1.49 -2.77 -8.19
CA HIS A 64 1.18 -3.84 -9.15
C HIS A 64 0.27 -3.37 -10.30
N HIS A 65 -0.09 -2.09 -10.35
CA HIS A 65 -0.99 -1.58 -11.38
C HIS A 65 -0.27 -1.37 -12.71
N ASP A 66 -0.92 -1.72 -13.81
CA ASP A 66 -0.35 -1.47 -15.14
C ASP A 66 -0.20 0.03 -15.43
N HIS A 67 1.02 0.45 -15.78
CA HIS A 67 1.27 1.79 -16.28
C HIS A 67 2.44 1.84 -17.26
N LEU A 68 2.27 2.52 -18.39
CA LEU A 68 3.29 2.62 -19.46
C LEU A 68 4.62 3.20 -18.96
N ARG A 69 4.56 4.10 -17.98
CA ARG A 69 5.74 4.76 -17.40
C ARG A 69 6.53 3.86 -16.44
N HIS A 70 6.08 2.64 -16.10
CA HIS A 70 6.89 1.71 -15.29
C HIS A 70 8.27 1.46 -15.92
N ALA A 71 8.35 1.43 -17.25
CA ALA A 71 9.60 1.26 -17.99
C ALA A 71 10.64 2.35 -17.68
N ASP A 72 10.22 3.58 -17.39
CA ASP A 72 11.12 4.69 -17.07
C ASP A 72 11.82 4.51 -15.71
N TYR A 73 11.24 3.69 -14.83
CA TYR A 73 11.69 3.49 -13.45
C TYR A 73 12.28 2.10 -13.20
N ALA A 74 12.30 1.22 -14.21
CA ALA A 74 12.70 -0.18 -14.07
C ALA A 74 14.15 -0.38 -13.59
N SER A 75 15.03 0.61 -13.80
CA SER A 75 16.43 0.58 -13.36
C SER A 75 16.67 1.23 -11.99
N ASP A 76 15.67 1.91 -11.42
CA ASP A 76 15.79 2.55 -10.11
C ASP A 76 15.38 1.55 -9.02
N PRO A 77 16.31 1.13 -8.13
CA PRO A 77 16.06 0.07 -7.15
C PRO A 77 15.02 0.44 -6.09
N ARG A 78 14.59 1.70 -6.01
CA ARG A 78 13.48 2.13 -5.16
C ARG A 78 12.13 1.64 -5.69
N PHE A 79 12.02 1.37 -6.98
CA PHE A 79 10.75 1.00 -7.61
C PHE A 79 10.65 -0.53 -7.70
N VAL A 80 9.67 -1.08 -6.98
CA VAL A 80 9.27 -2.49 -7.04
C VAL A 80 7.92 -2.52 -7.75
N LEU A 81 7.99 -2.46 -9.07
CA LEU A 81 6.81 -2.30 -9.92
C LEU A 81 6.55 -3.60 -10.67
N SER A 82 5.29 -4.00 -10.70
CA SER A 82 4.82 -5.15 -11.45
C SER A 82 3.51 -4.82 -12.16
N THR A 83 3.09 -5.71 -13.04
CA THR A 83 1.76 -5.69 -13.66
C THR A 83 0.77 -6.50 -12.84
N LYS A 84 -0.54 -6.26 -13.04
CA LYS A 84 -1.58 -7.06 -12.36
C LYS A 84 -1.56 -8.54 -12.77
N ALA A 85 -1.01 -8.81 -13.95
CA ALA A 85 -0.85 -10.17 -14.47
C ALA A 85 0.28 -10.93 -13.76
N GLU A 86 1.36 -10.24 -13.38
CA GLU A 86 2.47 -10.82 -12.63
C GLU A 86 2.09 -10.99 -11.16
N HIS A 87 1.51 -9.94 -10.57
CA HIS A 87 1.10 -9.91 -9.17
C HIS A 87 -0.34 -9.45 -9.03
N GLY A 88 -1.18 -10.31 -8.45
CA GLY A 88 -2.63 -10.05 -8.39
C GLY A 88 -3.03 -9.04 -7.31
N ALA A 89 -2.11 -8.72 -6.39
CA ALA A 89 -2.30 -7.82 -5.28
C ALA A 89 -0.93 -7.28 -4.81
N CYS A 90 -0.90 -6.13 -4.16
CA CYS A 90 0.34 -5.53 -3.68
C CYS A 90 0.97 -6.24 -2.44
N PRO A 91 0.22 -6.74 -1.44
CA PRO A 91 0.78 -7.40 -0.26
C PRO A 91 1.69 -8.58 -0.57
N GLU A 92 1.39 -9.40 -1.59
CA GLU A 92 2.22 -10.55 -1.98
C GLU A 92 3.62 -10.12 -2.49
N MET A 93 3.80 -8.85 -2.90
CA MET A 93 5.09 -8.29 -3.30
C MET A 93 5.92 -7.79 -2.11
N ILE A 94 5.33 -7.73 -0.91
CA ILE A 94 5.97 -7.23 0.31
C ILE A 94 6.35 -8.41 1.19
N ASP A 95 7.64 -8.76 1.19
CA ASP A 95 8.19 -9.84 2.03
C ASP A 95 9.22 -9.32 3.06
N GLU A 96 9.67 -10.22 3.94
CA GLU A 96 10.67 -9.88 4.96
C GLU A 96 11.98 -9.38 4.35
N ALA A 97 12.38 -9.92 3.19
CA ALA A 97 13.60 -9.54 2.51
C ALA A 97 13.54 -8.11 1.97
N LEU A 98 12.41 -7.72 1.38
CA LEU A 98 12.17 -6.36 0.91
C LEU A 98 12.20 -5.37 2.07
N VAL A 99 11.45 -5.64 3.14
CA VAL A 99 11.39 -4.73 4.29
C VAL A 99 12.76 -4.59 4.95
N ALA A 100 13.52 -5.69 5.10
CA ALA A 100 14.89 -5.66 5.62
C ALA A 100 15.85 -4.87 4.71
N ARG A 101 15.76 -5.04 3.39
CA ARG A 101 16.57 -4.31 2.40
C ARG A 101 16.30 -2.81 2.45
N ILE A 102 15.03 -2.43 2.55
CA ILE A 102 14.65 -1.01 2.60
C ILE A 102 15.03 -0.41 3.95
N GLY A 103 14.91 -1.15 5.05
CA GLY A 103 15.27 -0.69 6.38
C GLY A 103 14.28 0.31 6.97
N PRO A 104 14.65 1.04 8.04
CA PRO A 104 13.74 1.93 8.77
C PRO A 104 13.16 3.04 7.90
N ILE A 105 11.89 3.36 8.13
CA ILE A 105 11.11 4.38 7.41
C ILE A 105 10.26 5.15 8.42
N ASP A 106 9.91 6.39 8.07
CA ASP A 106 9.14 7.29 8.93
C ASP A 106 7.67 7.38 8.48
N THR A 107 7.40 7.24 7.18
CA THR A 107 6.04 7.33 6.62
C THR A 107 5.75 6.22 5.61
N ILE A 108 4.55 5.66 5.65
CA ILE A 108 3.95 4.84 4.60
C ILE A 108 2.81 5.63 3.96
N VAL A 109 2.80 5.75 2.63
CA VAL A 109 1.66 6.23 1.86
C VAL A 109 1.01 5.02 1.22
N CYS A 110 -0.26 4.74 1.53
CA CYS A 110 -0.96 3.56 1.04
C CYS A 110 -2.29 3.90 0.40
N HIS A 111 -2.77 3.00 -0.47
CA HIS A 111 -4.10 3.13 -1.03
C HIS A 111 -5.21 2.92 0.01
N THR A 112 -6.41 3.45 -0.27
CA THR A 112 -7.54 3.47 0.67
C THR A 112 -8.41 2.20 0.68
N ASP A 113 -8.15 1.24 -0.20
CA ASP A 113 -8.88 -0.04 -0.24
C ASP A 113 -8.19 -1.13 0.60
N PHE A 114 -8.73 -2.35 0.56
CA PHE A 114 -8.19 -3.44 1.35
C PHE A 114 -6.75 -3.79 0.96
N ASP A 115 -6.42 -3.73 -0.33
CA ASP A 115 -5.08 -4.10 -0.83
C ASP A 115 -4.00 -3.16 -0.30
N GLY A 116 -4.21 -1.85 -0.41
CA GLY A 116 -3.29 -0.86 0.15
C GLY A 116 -3.17 -0.90 1.67
N ILE A 117 -4.29 -1.10 2.39
CA ILE A 117 -4.26 -1.14 3.86
C ILE A 117 -3.58 -2.43 4.36
N ALA A 118 -3.84 -3.58 3.71
CA ALA A 118 -3.14 -4.82 4.00
C ALA A 118 -1.63 -4.70 3.72
N SER A 119 -1.26 -4.03 2.62
CA SER A 119 0.13 -3.76 2.25
C SER A 119 0.85 -2.93 3.32
N ALA A 120 0.21 -1.86 3.79
CA ALA A 120 0.75 -1.02 4.86
C ALA A 120 0.91 -1.81 6.17
N ALA A 121 -0.11 -2.57 6.57
CA ALA A 121 -0.06 -3.41 7.76
C ALA A 121 1.06 -4.45 7.67
N LYS A 122 1.20 -5.12 6.52
CA LYS A 122 2.25 -6.11 6.27
C LYS A 122 3.65 -5.49 6.36
N TRP A 123 3.82 -4.27 5.83
CA TRP A 123 5.07 -3.52 5.99
C TRP A 123 5.40 -3.24 7.46
N LEU A 124 4.43 -2.74 8.23
CA LEU A 124 4.59 -2.46 9.67
C LEU A 124 4.91 -3.72 10.49
N ARG A 125 4.47 -4.89 10.01
CA ARG A 125 4.76 -6.22 10.57
C ARG A 125 6.08 -6.83 10.07
N GLY A 126 6.87 -6.07 9.32
CA GLY A 126 8.17 -6.51 8.85
C GLY A 126 8.10 -7.48 7.67
N GLY A 127 7.07 -7.38 6.82
CA GLY A 127 6.86 -8.27 5.67
C GLY A 127 6.07 -9.54 5.97
N ILE A 128 5.52 -9.65 7.19
CA ILE A 128 4.71 -10.80 7.63
C ILE A 128 3.23 -10.45 7.47
N GLU A 129 2.46 -11.37 6.90
CA GLU A 129 1.02 -11.19 6.73
C GLU A 129 0.32 -10.74 8.03
N PRO A 130 -0.70 -9.85 7.94
CA PRO A 130 -1.60 -9.54 9.05
C PRO A 130 -2.22 -10.78 9.68
N TYR A 131 -2.57 -11.78 8.88
CA TYR A 131 -3.06 -13.07 9.32
C TYR A 131 -2.78 -14.12 8.24
N PRO A 132 -2.75 -15.43 8.55
CA PRO A 132 -2.52 -16.45 7.55
C PRO A 132 -3.54 -16.38 6.39
N GLY A 133 -3.05 -16.20 5.17
CA GLY A 133 -3.87 -16.09 3.95
C GLY A 133 -4.38 -14.68 3.67
N CYS A 134 -3.81 -13.65 4.28
CA CYS A 134 -4.17 -12.26 4.02
C CYS A 134 -3.79 -11.82 2.60
N ASP A 135 -2.67 -12.31 2.06
CA ASP A 135 -2.24 -12.03 0.69
C ASP A 135 -3.21 -12.65 -0.32
N ASP A 136 -3.62 -13.91 -0.09
CA ASP A 136 -4.60 -14.61 -0.93
C ASP A 136 -5.96 -13.90 -0.91
N ASP A 137 -6.37 -13.41 0.26
CA ASP A 137 -7.59 -12.62 0.41
C ASP A 137 -7.51 -11.29 -0.35
N ALA A 138 -6.39 -10.57 -0.26
CA ALA A 138 -6.16 -9.33 -0.96
C ALA A 138 -6.17 -9.55 -2.48
N ARG A 139 -5.49 -10.59 -2.96
CA ARG A 139 -5.51 -11.06 -4.35
C ARG A 139 -6.92 -11.36 -4.82
N ALA A 140 -7.71 -12.11 -4.04
CA ALA A 140 -9.06 -12.46 -4.43
C ALA A 140 -9.98 -11.24 -4.54
N ILE A 141 -9.80 -10.24 -3.66
CA ILE A 141 -10.55 -8.99 -3.69
C ILE A 141 -10.16 -8.12 -4.89
N ASP A 142 -8.86 -7.89 -5.09
CA ASP A 142 -8.39 -6.94 -6.10
C ASP A 142 -8.59 -7.48 -7.53
N THR A 143 -8.18 -8.73 -7.78
CA THR A 143 -8.38 -9.38 -9.08
C THR A 143 -9.83 -9.74 -9.36
N ARG A 144 -10.66 -9.85 -8.31
CA ARG A 144 -12.02 -10.43 -8.34
C ARG A 144 -12.04 -11.88 -8.84
N ILE A 145 -10.95 -12.62 -8.64
CA ILE A 145 -10.81 -14.04 -9.00
C ILE A 145 -10.68 -14.85 -7.71
N GLY A 146 -11.47 -15.91 -7.58
CA GLY A 146 -11.49 -16.75 -6.37
C GLY A 146 -12.55 -16.30 -5.37
N THR A 147 -12.36 -16.65 -4.09
CA THR A 147 -13.32 -16.33 -3.03
C THR A 147 -12.56 -15.83 -1.80
N PRO A 148 -12.67 -14.54 -1.46
CA PRO A 148 -12.09 -14.02 -0.23
C PRO A 148 -12.73 -14.67 0.98
N SER A 149 -11.97 -14.83 2.06
CA SER A 149 -12.46 -15.31 3.35
C SER A 149 -13.59 -14.43 3.90
N PRO A 150 -14.47 -14.94 4.77
CA PRO A 150 -15.51 -14.13 5.41
C PRO A 150 -14.94 -12.91 6.16
N ARG A 151 -13.72 -13.04 6.67
CA ARG A 151 -12.99 -11.96 7.33
C ARG A 151 -12.63 -10.85 6.34
N ALA A 152 -12.00 -11.21 5.21
CA ALA A 152 -11.65 -10.23 4.19
C ALA A 152 -12.88 -9.56 3.58
N GLN A 153 -13.96 -10.31 3.36
CA GLN A 153 -15.24 -9.75 2.92
C GLN A 153 -15.79 -8.71 3.90
N ARG A 154 -15.63 -8.93 5.21
CA ARG A 154 -16.03 -7.96 6.25
C ARG A 154 -15.23 -6.67 6.14
N PHE A 155 -13.90 -6.75 6.00
CA PHE A 155 -13.06 -5.56 5.85
C PHE A 155 -13.34 -4.83 4.54
N ASP A 156 -13.31 -5.52 3.40
CA ASP A 156 -13.59 -4.95 2.08
C ASP A 156 -14.98 -4.31 2.03
N GLY A 157 -16.00 -4.98 2.57
CA GLY A 157 -17.35 -4.44 2.67
C GLY A 157 -17.42 -3.15 3.50
N ALA A 158 -16.77 -3.12 4.67
CA ALA A 158 -16.72 -1.93 5.51
C ALA A 158 -15.98 -0.76 4.83
N ILE A 159 -14.83 -1.04 4.23
CA ILE A 159 -14.03 -0.04 3.50
C ILE A 159 -14.81 0.48 2.30
N ARG A 160 -15.44 -0.36 1.48
CA ARG A 160 -16.28 0.09 0.34
C ARG A 160 -17.46 0.93 0.80
N ALA A 161 -18.07 0.59 1.93
CA ALA A 161 -19.20 1.35 2.46
C ALA A 161 -18.80 2.75 2.96
N ARG A 162 -17.56 2.94 3.45
CA ARG A 162 -17.09 4.17 4.12
C ARG A 162 -15.64 4.53 3.78
N GLY A 163 -15.21 4.37 2.54
CA GLY A 163 -13.79 4.47 2.13
C GLY A 163 -13.14 5.86 2.21
N ARG A 164 -13.88 6.86 2.70
CA ARG A 164 -13.36 8.22 3.00
C ARG A 164 -13.29 8.50 4.51
N ASP A 165 -13.78 7.58 5.33
CA ASP A 165 -13.73 7.67 6.78
C ASP A 165 -12.34 7.23 7.26
N LEU A 166 -11.45 8.21 7.45
CA LEU A 166 -10.08 7.94 7.89
C LEU A 166 -10.03 7.25 9.26
N SER A 167 -11.04 7.45 10.12
CA SER A 167 -11.09 6.78 11.41
C SER A 167 -11.36 5.28 11.26
N LEU A 168 -12.21 4.91 10.30
CA LEU A 168 -12.42 3.50 9.93
C LEU A 168 -11.14 2.91 9.34
N LEU A 169 -10.52 3.58 8.35
CA LEU A 169 -9.30 3.05 7.71
C LEU A 169 -8.18 2.85 8.73
N GLN A 170 -7.99 3.81 9.64
CA GLN A 170 -7.02 3.71 10.73
C GLN A 170 -7.34 2.56 11.70
N THR A 171 -8.63 2.30 11.96
CA THR A 171 -9.07 1.19 12.83
C THR A 171 -8.77 -0.15 12.17
N VAL A 172 -9.10 -0.32 10.89
CA VAL A 172 -8.77 -1.53 10.12
C VAL A 172 -7.26 -1.75 10.08
N LEU A 173 -6.48 -0.71 9.75
CA LEU A 173 -5.03 -0.75 9.75
C LEU A 173 -4.47 -1.20 11.09
N ARG A 174 -4.95 -0.64 12.21
CA ARG A 174 -4.50 -1.01 13.56
C ARG A 174 -4.76 -2.48 13.84
N HIS A 175 -5.95 -2.96 13.53
CA HIS A 175 -6.33 -4.34 13.80
C HIS A 175 -5.52 -5.33 12.94
N LEU A 176 -5.31 -5.02 11.65
CA LEU A 176 -4.42 -5.81 10.77
C LEU A 176 -2.96 -5.79 11.25
N THR A 177 -2.45 -4.63 11.66
CA THR A 177 -1.07 -4.49 12.16
C THR A 177 -0.86 -5.31 13.43
N GLY A 178 -1.87 -5.34 14.31
CA GLY A 178 -1.90 -6.14 15.53
C GLY A 178 -2.05 -7.65 15.32
N GLY A 179 -2.11 -8.13 14.07
CA GLY A 179 -2.22 -9.55 13.81
C GLY A 179 -3.61 -10.14 14.09
N LEU A 180 -4.63 -9.28 14.20
CA LEU A 180 -5.98 -9.62 14.65
C LEU A 180 -6.06 -10.16 16.10
N GLU A 181 -5.04 -9.89 16.93
CA GLU A 181 -5.02 -10.38 18.32
C GLU A 181 -6.03 -9.66 19.22
N ASP A 182 -6.44 -8.44 18.86
CA ASP A 182 -7.40 -7.66 19.63
C ASP A 182 -8.84 -7.99 19.21
N GLU A 183 -9.50 -8.85 19.98
CA GLU A 183 -10.89 -9.27 19.74
C GLU A 183 -11.92 -8.14 19.90
N ALA A 184 -11.53 -7.00 20.49
CA ALA A 184 -12.43 -5.86 20.67
C ALA A 184 -12.56 -4.96 19.42
N LEU A 185 -11.74 -5.21 18.40
CA LEU A 185 -11.72 -4.52 17.10
C LEU A 185 -12.26 -5.41 15.98
#